data_AF-A0AAP8GB75-F1
#
_entry.id   AF-A0AAP8GB75-F1
#
_cell.length_a   1.000
_cell.length_b   1.000
_cell.length_c   1.000
_cell.angle_alpha   90.00
_cell.angle_beta   90.00
_cell.angle_gamma   90.00
#
_symmetry.space_group_name_H-M   'P 1'
#
loop_
_entity.id
_entity.type
_entity.pdbx_description
1 polymer ?
#
loop_
_entity_poly.entity_id
_entity_poly.type
_entity_poly.pdbx_seq_one_letter_code
_entity_poly.pdbx_strand_id
1 'polypeptide(L)'
;MDDARRRQLTDIVAAKAGVDVACAARHLALHDDDVAAAMRGIDIERFTLTQRLLNKYRRDPEDALQHVALAVLQHEDIRSDSVLRLERIAALAPPVAGVVMLAEWLAYVDWEGFDSALYANIDAVAAFIGGALDLPEVAANLLQARDADVFETRRPALAAAALLFIERHTTQFP
;
A
#
# COMPACT_ATOMS: atom_id res chain seq x y z
N MET A 1 3.33 4.33 -38.94
CA MET A 1 4.69 4.21 -38.35
C MET A 1 5.51 3.26 -39.20
N ASP A 2 6.75 3.60 -39.54
CA ASP A 2 7.65 2.70 -40.26
C ASP A 2 8.10 1.51 -39.38
N ASP A 3 8.49 0.40 -40.02
CA ASP A 3 8.79 -0.86 -39.32
C ASP A 3 10.03 -0.77 -38.42
N ALA A 4 10.99 0.11 -38.76
CA ALA A 4 12.19 0.34 -37.97
C ALA A 4 11.85 1.03 -36.64
N ARG A 5 11.01 2.07 -36.69
CA ARG A 5 10.51 2.80 -35.52
C ARG A 5 9.64 1.90 -34.63
N ARG A 6 8.83 1.00 -35.22
CA ARG A 6 8.05 0.02 -34.45
C ARG A 6 8.96 -0.95 -33.68
N ARG A 7 10.00 -1.48 -34.33
CA ARG A 7 10.98 -2.36 -33.68
C ARG A 7 11.70 -1.65 -32.53
N GLN A 8 12.20 -0.43 -32.78
CA GLN A 8 12.87 0.35 -31.75
C GLN A 8 11.97 0.64 -30.54
N LEU A 9 10.70 1.00 -30.74
CA LEU A 9 9.75 1.21 -29.63
C LEU A 9 9.50 -0.07 -28.85
N THR A 10 9.36 -1.20 -29.55
CA THR A 10 9.16 -2.51 -28.92
C THR A 10 10.35 -2.86 -28.03
N ASP A 11 11.58 -2.67 -28.52
CA ASP A 11 12.80 -2.95 -27.75
C ASP A 11 12.90 -2.07 -26.51
N ILE A 12 12.52 -0.78 -26.61
CA ILE A 12 12.49 0.15 -25.47
C ILE A 12 11.48 -0.31 -24.42
N VAL A 13 10.26 -0.69 -24.83
CA VAL A 13 9.21 -1.16 -23.91
C VAL A 13 9.62 -2.48 -23.27
N ALA A 14 10.15 -3.43 -24.03
CA ALA A 14 10.64 -4.71 -23.54
C ALA A 14 11.73 -4.51 -22.48
N ALA A 15 12.73 -3.66 -22.77
CA ALA A 15 13.81 -3.35 -21.84
C ALA A 15 13.33 -2.62 -20.58
N LYS A 16 12.42 -1.64 -20.72
CA LYS A 16 11.90 -0.87 -19.58
C LYS A 16 11.00 -1.69 -18.67
N ALA A 17 10.12 -2.50 -19.25
CA ALA A 17 9.24 -3.35 -18.47
C ALA A 17 9.95 -4.63 -17.99
N GLY A 18 11.08 -5.03 -18.59
CA GLY A 18 11.72 -6.30 -18.29
C GLY A 18 10.86 -7.48 -18.74
N VAL A 19 10.28 -7.38 -19.94
CA VAL A 19 9.49 -8.44 -20.60
C VAL A 19 10.13 -8.79 -21.94
N ASP A 20 9.72 -9.91 -22.53
CA ASP A 20 10.14 -10.24 -23.88
C ASP A 20 9.52 -9.29 -24.94
N VAL A 21 10.16 -9.25 -26.11
CA VAL A 21 9.77 -8.40 -27.24
C VAL A 21 8.36 -8.73 -27.74
N ALA A 22 7.91 -9.98 -27.64
CA ALA A 22 6.57 -10.37 -28.11
C ALA A 22 5.48 -9.82 -27.19
N CYS A 23 5.70 -9.85 -25.87
CA CYS A 23 4.83 -9.24 -24.87
C CYS A 23 4.76 -7.72 -25.06
N ALA A 24 5.91 -7.05 -25.21
CA ALA A 24 5.96 -5.62 -25.49
C ALA A 24 5.21 -5.24 -26.77
N ALA A 25 5.41 -6.00 -27.86
CA ALA A 25 4.75 -5.77 -29.14
C ALA A 25 3.22 -5.94 -29.05
N ARG A 26 2.75 -6.97 -28.33
CA ARG A 26 1.33 -7.20 -28.10
C ARG A 26 0.68 -6.03 -27.37
N HIS A 27 1.29 -5.54 -26.29
CA HIS A 27 0.75 -4.43 -25.52
C HIS A 27 0.80 -3.10 -26.28
N LEU A 28 1.85 -2.84 -27.06
CA LEU A 28 1.89 -1.69 -27.96
C LEU A 28 0.76 -1.74 -28.99
N ALA A 29 0.52 -2.90 -29.60
CA ALA A 29 -0.57 -3.07 -30.57
C ALA A 29 -1.97 -2.91 -29.94
N LEU A 30 -2.17 -3.38 -28.70
CA LEU A 30 -3.43 -3.24 -27.96
C LEU A 30 -3.76 -1.79 -27.57
N HIS A 31 -2.75 -0.92 -27.55
CA HIS A 31 -2.86 0.45 -27.07
C HIS A 31 -2.47 1.49 -28.12
N ASP A 32 -2.64 1.17 -29.42
CA ASP A 32 -2.39 2.08 -30.54
C ASP A 32 -0.97 2.71 -30.51
N ASP A 33 0.03 1.92 -30.14
CA ASP A 33 1.43 2.30 -29.95
C ASP A 33 1.68 3.37 -28.86
N ASP A 34 0.69 3.63 -27.98
CA ASP A 34 0.88 4.45 -26.78
C ASP A 34 1.76 3.69 -25.76
N VAL A 35 3.02 4.10 -25.68
CA VAL A 35 4.02 3.54 -24.76
C VAL A 35 3.56 3.59 -23.30
N ALA A 36 2.91 4.68 -22.87
CA ALA A 36 2.49 4.82 -21.48
C ALA A 36 1.33 3.87 -21.17
N ALA A 37 0.37 3.72 -22.08
CA ALA A 37 -0.72 2.77 -21.94
C ALA A 37 -0.23 1.32 -22.02
N ALA A 38 0.69 1.00 -22.93
CA ALA A 38 1.31 -0.31 -23.05
C ALA A 38 2.08 -0.71 -21.77
N MET A 39 2.90 0.20 -21.23
CA MET A 39 3.60 -0.04 -19.96
C MET A 39 2.61 -0.30 -18.81
N ARG A 40 1.52 0.49 -18.73
CA ARG A 40 0.46 0.25 -17.72
C ARG A 40 -0.23 -1.11 -17.92
N GLY A 41 -0.52 -1.50 -19.15
CA GLY A 41 -1.10 -2.80 -19.48
C GLY A 41 -0.20 -3.96 -19.07
N ILE A 42 1.10 -3.85 -19.32
CA ILE A 42 2.09 -4.84 -18.90
C ILE A 42 2.14 -4.96 -17.38
N ASP A 43 2.14 -3.84 -16.66
CA ASP A 43 2.17 -3.86 -15.19
C ASP A 43 0.88 -4.49 -14.61
N ILE A 44 -0.29 -4.18 -15.19
CA ILE A 44 -1.57 -4.79 -14.79
C ILE A 44 -1.55 -6.31 -14.99
N GLU A 45 -0.97 -6.78 -16.10
CA GLU A 45 -0.89 -8.21 -16.40
C GLU A 45 0.05 -8.96 -15.43
N ARG A 46 1.08 -8.28 -14.92
CA ARG A 46 2.17 -8.92 -14.16
C ARG A 46 2.07 -8.79 -12.65
N PHE A 47 1.39 -7.77 -12.15
CA PHE A 47 1.41 -7.40 -10.75
C PHE A 47 0.00 -7.14 -10.22
N THR A 48 -0.24 -7.56 -8.97
CA THR A 48 -1.47 -7.18 -8.25
C THR A 48 -1.54 -5.67 -8.07
N LEU A 49 -2.72 -5.13 -7.70
CA LEU A 49 -2.84 -3.70 -7.45
C LEU A 49 -1.89 -3.26 -6.34
N THR A 50 -1.82 -4.03 -5.25
CA THR A 50 -0.93 -3.80 -4.12
C THR A 50 0.53 -3.77 -4.53
N GLN A 51 1.00 -4.75 -5.32
CA GLN A 51 2.38 -4.76 -5.79
C GLN A 51 2.71 -3.52 -6.64
N ARG A 52 1.77 -3.08 -7.48
CA ARG A 52 1.95 -1.85 -8.27
C ARG A 52 2.03 -0.61 -7.38
N LEU A 53 1.21 -0.52 -6.33
CA LEU A 53 1.26 0.58 -5.36
C LEU A 53 2.57 0.58 -4.59
N LEU A 54 3.00 -0.56 -4.04
CA LEU A 54 4.28 -0.69 -3.34
C LEU A 54 5.46 -0.28 -4.25
N ASN A 55 5.47 -0.71 -5.51
CA ASN A 55 6.51 -0.31 -6.47
C ASN A 55 6.49 1.19 -6.78
N LYS A 56 5.29 1.77 -6.96
CA LYS A 56 5.10 3.19 -7.26
C LYS A 56 5.57 4.09 -6.12
N TYR A 57 5.26 3.71 -4.88
CA TYR A 57 5.52 4.50 -3.67
C TYR A 57 6.71 3.97 -2.85
N ARG A 58 7.57 3.12 -3.42
CA ARG A 58 8.70 2.48 -2.73
C ARG A 58 9.67 3.41 -1.98
N ARG A 59 9.66 4.71 -2.30
CA ARG A 59 10.52 5.73 -1.67
C ARG A 59 9.88 6.39 -0.47
N ASP A 60 8.58 6.16 -0.26
CA ASP A 60 7.78 6.74 0.80
C ASP A 60 6.88 5.65 1.41
N PRO A 61 7.37 4.94 2.44
CA PRO A 61 6.63 3.83 3.03
C PRO A 61 5.29 4.22 3.64
N GLU A 62 5.17 5.45 4.15
CA GLU A 62 3.92 5.93 4.71
C GLU A 62 2.90 6.20 3.61
N ASP A 63 3.31 6.88 2.54
CA ASP A 63 2.41 7.12 1.39
C ASP A 63 2.01 5.80 0.71
N ALA A 64 2.94 4.84 0.62
CA ALA A 64 2.64 3.49 0.13
C ALA A 64 1.58 2.78 0.99
N LEU A 65 1.73 2.83 2.33
CA LEU A 65 0.78 2.25 3.27
C LEU A 65 -0.62 2.86 3.10
N GLN A 66 -0.71 4.19 3.01
CA GLN A 66 -1.99 4.88 2.82
C GLN A 66 -2.66 4.50 1.50
N HIS A 67 -1.90 4.42 0.40
CA HIS A 67 -2.44 4.04 -0.89
C HIS A 67 -2.92 2.58 -0.92
N VAL A 68 -2.21 1.65 -0.27
CA VAL A 68 -2.64 0.26 -0.15
C VAL A 68 -3.91 0.15 0.68
N ALA A 69 -3.97 0.83 1.83
CA ALA A 69 -5.18 0.84 2.66
C ALA A 69 -6.39 1.42 1.91
N LEU A 70 -6.21 2.53 1.19
CA LEU A 70 -7.26 3.11 0.35
C LEU A 70 -7.73 2.14 -0.74
N ALA A 71 -6.80 1.43 -1.39
CA ALA A 71 -7.15 0.44 -2.40
C ALA A 71 -7.98 -0.73 -1.83
N VAL A 72 -7.65 -1.21 -0.63
CA VAL A 72 -8.46 -2.21 0.08
C VAL A 72 -9.85 -1.68 0.37
N LEU A 73 -9.96 -0.49 0.95
CA LEU A 73 -11.24 0.13 1.28
C LEU A 73 -12.13 0.30 0.04
N GLN A 74 -11.53 0.69 -1.10
CA GLN A 74 -12.24 0.80 -2.37
C GLN A 74 -12.65 -0.57 -2.93
N HIS A 75 -11.79 -1.57 -2.84
CA HIS A 75 -12.08 -2.94 -3.28
C HIS A 75 -13.25 -3.55 -2.51
N GLU A 76 -13.34 -3.26 -1.22
CA GLU A 76 -14.35 -3.78 -0.28
C GLU A 76 -15.59 -2.86 -0.14
N ASP A 77 -15.67 -1.78 -0.92
CA ASP A 77 -16.70 -0.71 -0.85
C ASP A 77 -16.94 -0.18 0.58
N ILE A 78 -15.86 0.01 1.35
CA ILE A 78 -15.88 0.57 2.71
C ILE A 78 -15.62 2.07 2.62
N ARG A 79 -16.71 2.85 2.65
CA ARG A 79 -16.67 4.30 2.50
C ARG A 79 -16.32 5.04 3.79
N SER A 80 -15.76 6.24 3.66
CA SER A 80 -15.33 7.07 4.80
C SER A 80 -16.50 7.63 5.61
N ASP A 81 -17.67 7.80 4.98
CA ASP A 81 -18.91 8.30 5.60
C ASP A 81 -19.76 7.20 6.26
N SER A 82 -19.30 5.96 6.22
CA SER A 82 -20.02 4.82 6.78
C SER A 82 -19.98 4.83 8.30
N VAL A 83 -21.15 4.86 8.95
CA VAL A 83 -21.29 4.68 10.41
C VAL A 83 -20.78 3.32 10.91
N LEU A 84 -20.70 2.31 10.03
CA LEU A 84 -20.17 0.97 10.33
C LEU A 84 -18.73 0.76 9.86
N ARG A 85 -17.98 1.85 9.60
CA ARG A 85 -16.66 1.76 8.97
C ARG A 85 -15.71 0.87 9.77
N LEU A 86 -15.65 1.06 11.08
CA LEU A 86 -14.74 0.31 11.95
C LEU A 86 -15.10 -1.18 12.01
N GLU A 87 -16.39 -1.51 12.11
CA GLU A 87 -16.88 -2.88 12.13
C GLU A 87 -16.61 -3.58 10.80
N ARG A 88 -16.76 -2.87 9.68
CA ARG A 88 -16.45 -3.41 8.35
C ARG A 88 -14.96 -3.63 8.14
N ILE A 89 -14.10 -2.73 8.65
CA ILE A 89 -12.65 -2.93 8.64
C ILE A 89 -12.27 -4.15 9.50
N ALA A 90 -12.85 -4.28 10.69
CA ALA A 90 -12.62 -5.41 11.59
C ALA A 90 -13.10 -6.76 11.01
N ALA A 91 -14.04 -6.75 10.06
CA ALA A 91 -14.53 -7.95 9.38
C ALA A 91 -13.65 -8.42 8.19
N LEU A 92 -12.63 -7.63 7.80
CA LEU A 92 -11.66 -8.03 6.77
C LEU A 92 -10.80 -9.20 7.25
N ALA A 93 -10.07 -9.84 6.31
CA ALA A 93 -9.07 -10.83 6.68
C ALA A 93 -8.08 -10.23 7.72
N PRO A 94 -7.68 -10.94 8.78
CA PRO A 94 -6.97 -10.34 9.91
C PRO A 94 -5.71 -9.54 9.53
N PRO A 95 -4.84 -10.00 8.60
CA PRO A 95 -3.71 -9.21 8.11
C PRO A 95 -4.12 -7.89 7.45
N VAL A 96 -5.22 -7.90 6.71
CA VAL A 96 -5.75 -6.74 5.98
C VAL A 96 -6.39 -5.75 6.95
N ALA A 97 -7.23 -6.24 7.88
CA ALA A 97 -7.85 -5.43 8.92
C ALA A 97 -6.80 -4.65 9.74
N GLY A 98 -5.73 -5.33 10.15
CA GLY A 98 -4.65 -4.70 10.92
C GLY A 98 -3.94 -3.58 10.18
N VAL A 99 -3.60 -3.81 8.90
CA VAL A 99 -2.96 -2.79 8.04
C VAL A 99 -3.87 -1.59 7.81
N VAL A 100 -5.14 -1.82 7.48
CA VAL A 100 -6.11 -0.73 7.25
C VAL A 100 -6.35 0.07 8.53
N MET A 101 -6.50 -0.60 9.68
CA MET A 101 -6.68 0.07 10.97
C MET A 101 -5.47 0.92 11.34
N LEU A 102 -4.25 0.42 11.10
CA LEU A 102 -3.03 1.19 11.31
C LEU A 102 -2.98 2.43 10.40
N ALA A 103 -3.30 2.27 9.11
CA ALA A 103 -3.29 3.39 8.16
C ALA A 103 -4.32 4.47 8.52
N GLU A 104 -5.55 4.07 8.89
CA GLU A 104 -6.58 4.99 9.39
C GLU A 104 -6.13 5.73 10.64
N TRP A 105 -5.49 5.01 11.58
CA TRP A 105 -5.00 5.62 12.81
C TRP A 105 -3.86 6.62 12.54
N LEU A 106 -2.90 6.30 11.66
CA LEU A 106 -1.84 7.23 11.26
C LEU A 106 -2.39 8.47 10.55
N ALA A 107 -3.38 8.30 9.67
CA ALA A 107 -4.06 9.43 9.03
C ALA A 107 -4.78 10.32 10.07
N TYR A 108 -5.34 9.71 11.12
CA TYR A 108 -5.95 10.44 12.23
C TYR A 108 -4.91 11.16 13.10
N VAL A 109 -3.73 10.58 13.34
CA VAL A 109 -2.60 11.26 13.98
C VAL A 109 -2.20 12.51 13.20
N ASP A 110 -2.12 12.43 11.88
CA ASP A 110 -1.77 13.58 11.03
C ASP A 110 -2.83 14.68 11.03
N TRP A 111 -4.10 14.30 11.19
CA TRP A 111 -5.22 15.24 11.14
C TRP A 111 -5.52 15.90 12.49
N GLU A 112 -5.59 15.11 13.57
CA GLU A 112 -6.05 15.56 14.90
C GLU A 112 -4.93 15.58 15.95
N GLY A 113 -3.74 15.11 15.59
CA GLY A 113 -2.58 15.02 16.48
C GLY A 113 -2.51 13.72 17.27
N PHE A 114 -1.29 13.39 17.71
CA PHE A 114 -0.98 12.16 18.45
C PHE A 114 -1.82 12.01 19.72
N ASP A 115 -1.93 13.06 20.53
CA ASP A 115 -2.67 13.03 21.80
C ASP A 115 -4.15 12.66 21.61
N SER A 116 -4.78 13.19 20.56
CA SER A 116 -6.16 12.87 20.20
C SER A 116 -6.28 11.43 19.71
N ALA A 117 -5.32 10.97 18.90
CA ALA A 117 -5.30 9.63 18.33
C ALA A 117 -5.13 8.51 19.36
N LEU A 118 -4.55 8.79 20.52
CA LEU A 118 -4.43 7.82 21.63
C LEU A 118 -5.79 7.33 22.16
N TYR A 119 -6.90 7.99 21.83
CA TYR A 119 -8.25 7.60 22.23
C TYR A 119 -9.05 6.94 21.10
N ALA A 120 -8.46 6.75 19.92
CA ALA A 120 -9.12 6.19 18.74
C ALA A 120 -8.58 4.78 18.44
N ASN A 121 -9.31 3.73 18.84
CA ASN A 121 -8.98 2.32 18.57
C ASN A 121 -7.55 1.88 18.96
N ILE A 122 -6.94 2.56 19.93
CA ILE A 122 -5.52 2.40 20.24
C ILE A 122 -5.15 0.97 20.66
N ASP A 123 -6.06 0.26 21.33
CA ASP A 123 -5.81 -1.12 21.76
C ASP A 123 -5.65 -2.07 20.57
N ALA A 124 -6.50 -1.92 19.54
CA ALA A 124 -6.42 -2.72 18.32
C ALA A 124 -5.16 -2.38 17.51
N VAL A 125 -4.84 -1.08 17.40
CA VAL A 125 -3.62 -0.60 16.73
C VAL A 125 -2.37 -1.13 17.43
N ALA A 126 -2.28 -0.98 18.76
CA ALA A 126 -1.15 -1.45 19.54
C ALA A 126 -1.01 -2.97 19.50
N ALA A 127 -2.11 -3.73 19.52
CA ALA A 127 -2.08 -5.18 19.36
C ALA A 127 -1.52 -5.61 18.00
N PHE A 128 -1.91 -4.92 16.91
CA PHE A 128 -1.36 -5.19 15.59
C PHE A 128 0.14 -4.84 15.51
N ILE A 129 0.53 -3.67 16.01
CA ILE A 129 1.94 -3.22 16.03
C ILE A 129 2.83 -4.18 16.84
N GLY A 130 2.42 -4.50 18.07
CA GLY A 130 3.22 -5.35 18.96
C GLY A 130 3.24 -6.82 18.55
N GLY A 131 2.14 -7.32 17.99
CA GLY A 131 2.00 -8.74 17.64
C GLY A 131 2.39 -9.05 16.20
N ALA A 132 1.74 -8.41 15.22
CA ALA A 132 1.89 -8.76 13.80
C ALA A 132 3.09 -8.08 13.14
N LEU A 133 3.41 -6.86 13.55
CA LEU A 133 4.61 -6.14 13.07
C LEU A 133 5.86 -6.41 13.90
N ASP A 134 5.73 -7.09 15.04
CA ASP A 134 6.81 -7.42 15.97
C ASP A 134 7.57 -6.17 16.47
N LEU A 135 6.81 -5.14 16.85
CA LEU A 135 7.33 -3.88 17.39
C LEU A 135 6.77 -3.60 18.79
N PRO A 136 7.08 -4.45 19.80
CA PRO A 136 6.49 -4.36 21.13
C PRO A 136 6.83 -3.04 21.84
N GLU A 137 7.98 -2.43 21.58
CA GLU A 137 8.38 -1.15 22.17
C GLU A 137 7.52 0.02 21.64
N VAL A 138 7.12 -0.03 20.36
CA VAL A 138 6.22 0.97 19.77
C VAL A 138 4.83 0.81 20.38
N ALA A 139 4.32 -0.42 20.49
CA ALA A 139 3.06 -0.69 21.15
C ALA A 139 3.07 -0.27 22.64
N ALA A 140 4.15 -0.52 23.36
CA ALA A 140 4.32 -0.09 24.75
C ALA A 140 4.34 1.44 24.86
N ASN A 141 4.97 2.15 23.91
CA ASN A 141 4.90 3.60 23.86
C ASN A 141 3.45 4.09 23.73
N LEU A 142 2.68 3.51 22.80
CA LEU A 142 1.28 3.93 22.59
C LEU A 142 0.39 3.70 23.83
N LEU A 143 0.57 2.58 24.52
CA LEU A 143 -0.32 2.20 25.62
C LEU A 143 0.09 2.82 26.97
N GLN A 144 1.40 2.95 27.22
CA GLN A 144 1.95 3.26 28.55
C GLN A 144 2.63 4.62 28.60
N ALA A 145 3.71 4.81 27.83
CA ALA A 145 4.53 6.01 27.93
C ALA A 145 3.84 7.23 27.30
N ARG A 146 3.09 7.00 26.22
CA ARG A 146 2.32 7.99 25.45
C ARG A 146 3.17 9.18 25.04
N ASP A 147 4.41 8.91 24.66
CA ASP A 147 5.39 9.92 24.29
C ASP A 147 5.35 10.16 22.77
N ALA A 148 4.96 11.36 22.38
CA ALA A 148 4.83 11.76 20.98
C ALA A 148 6.19 11.80 20.26
N ASP A 149 7.25 12.27 20.92
CA ASP A 149 8.59 12.37 20.32
C ASP A 149 9.18 10.98 20.06
N VAL A 150 8.96 10.05 21.00
CA VAL A 150 9.32 8.64 20.82
C VAL A 150 8.52 8.02 19.68
N PHE A 151 7.22 8.30 19.58
CA PHE A 151 6.39 7.80 18.50
C PHE A 151 6.89 8.31 17.13
N GLU A 152 7.08 9.61 16.97
CA GLU A 152 7.55 10.21 15.72
C GLU A 152 8.93 9.69 15.29
N THR A 153 9.83 9.45 16.26
CA THR A 153 11.14 8.83 15.98
C THR A 153 11.01 7.39 15.46
N ARG A 154 9.96 6.67 15.83
CA ARG A 154 9.71 5.26 15.43
C ARG A 154 8.81 5.14 14.21
N ARG A 155 8.09 6.19 13.85
CA ARG A 155 7.10 6.21 12.78
C ARG A 155 7.63 5.73 11.41
N PRO A 156 8.85 6.12 10.96
CA PRO A 156 9.38 5.57 9.70
C PRO A 156 9.64 4.06 9.74
N ALA A 157 10.11 3.54 10.89
CA ALA A 157 10.36 2.11 11.07
C ALA A 157 9.05 1.31 11.13
N LEU A 158 8.02 1.89 11.76
CA LEU A 158 6.67 1.33 11.78
C LEU A 158 6.10 1.21 10.36
N ALA A 159 6.21 2.25 9.54
CA ALA A 159 5.75 2.23 8.15
C ALA A 159 6.49 1.18 7.32
N ALA A 160 7.82 1.09 7.45
CA ALA A 160 8.62 0.07 6.78
C ALA A 160 8.22 -1.36 7.20
N ALA A 161 7.97 -1.59 8.49
CA ALA A 161 7.51 -2.89 8.99
C ALA A 161 6.12 -3.25 8.44
N ALA A 162 5.21 -2.28 8.34
CA ALA A 162 3.90 -2.48 7.73
C ALA A 162 4.01 -2.89 6.25
N LEU A 163 4.91 -2.27 5.48
CA LEU A 163 5.13 -2.67 4.09
C LEU A 163 5.67 -4.10 3.96
N LEU A 164 6.68 -4.47 4.75
CA LEU A 164 7.19 -5.84 4.77
C LEU A 164 6.10 -6.84 5.17
N PHE A 165 5.21 -6.44 6.09
CA PHE A 165 4.07 -7.26 6.46
C PHE A 165 3.08 -7.44 5.30
N ILE A 166 2.76 -6.38 4.55
CA ILE A 166 1.92 -6.44 3.34
C ILE A 166 2.57 -7.36 2.31
N GLU A 167 3.87 -7.21 2.04
CA GLU A 167 4.60 -8.02 1.06
C GLU A 167 4.48 -9.53 1.37
N ARG A 168 4.66 -9.92 2.65
CA ARG A 168 4.50 -11.31 3.10
C ARG A 168 3.07 -11.85 2.94
N HIS A 169 2.08 -10.98 2.95
CA HIS A 169 0.65 -11.32 2.87
C HIS A 169 0.00 -10.84 1.56
N THR A 170 0.79 -10.56 0.52
CA THR A 170 0.33 -9.90 -0.73
C THR A 170 -0.92 -10.56 -1.34
N THR A 171 -1.06 -11.88 -1.21
CA THR A 171 -2.21 -12.64 -1.75
C THR A 171 -3.55 -12.33 -1.07
N GLN A 172 -3.54 -11.66 0.08
CA GLN A 172 -4.73 -11.22 0.81
C GLN A 172 -5.11 -9.77 0.50
N PHE A 173 -4.24 -9.03 -0.17
CA PHE A 173 -4.46 -7.67 -0.60
C PHE A 173 -4.80 -7.65 -2.11
N PRO A 174 -5.54 -6.63 -2.60
CA PRO A 174 -5.93 -6.52 -4.01
C PRO A 174 -4.74 -6.35 -4.98
#